data_AF-A0A6B9TCC8-F1
#
_entry.id   AF-A0A6B9TCC8-F1
#
_cell.length_a   1.000
_cell.length_b   1.000
_cell.length_c   1.000
_cell.angle_alpha   90.00
_cell.angle_beta   90.00
_cell.angle_gamma   90.00
#
_symmetry.space_group_name_H-M   'P 1'
#
loop_
_entity.id
_entity.type
_entity.pdbx_description
1 polymer ?
#
loop_
_entity_poly.entity_id
_entity_poly.type
_entity_poly.pdbx_seq_one_letter_code
_entity_poly.pdbx_strand_id
1 'polypeptide(L)'
;MPRKYNIDRVILEILQDGDLSRSEIGNKIRSEHGFNVTDKTVNEAIFKLLKNNRITVTGYDLSIYDGVERVQSLKPDGIVFGIVQRDPIEMNILIRKLESENLHESESALKRLKKIFMAKTAEMGVDAEGIFRMIINEILSLEPDQRRVITQKLAVALSDDEEAAEQLKHLITYFEIRAGTL
;
A
#
# COMPACT_ATOMS: atom_id res chain seq x y z
N MET A 1 -3.30 30.72 -10.93
CA MET A 1 -1.99 30.01 -10.99
C MET A 1 -2.28 28.52 -10.91
N PRO A 2 -1.78 27.66 -11.83
CA PRO A 2 -2.13 26.25 -11.79
C PRO A 2 -1.48 25.61 -10.56
N ARG A 3 -2.27 24.88 -9.78
CA ARG A 3 -1.84 24.15 -8.60
C ARG A 3 -0.69 23.21 -9.01
N LYS A 4 0.37 23.15 -8.20
CA LYS A 4 1.44 22.18 -8.32
C LYS A 4 0.81 20.80 -8.07
N TYR A 5 0.22 20.18 -9.09
CA TYR A 5 -0.42 18.87 -8.96
C TYR A 5 0.63 17.88 -8.49
N ASN A 6 0.31 17.13 -7.45
CA ASN A 6 1.19 16.10 -6.94
C ASN A 6 1.14 14.93 -7.94
N ILE A 7 2.19 14.77 -8.75
CA ILE A 7 2.29 13.70 -9.77
C ILE A 7 2.05 12.32 -9.14
N ASP A 8 2.43 12.12 -7.87
CA ASP A 8 2.14 10.90 -7.11
C ASP A 8 0.63 10.58 -7.10
N ARG A 9 -0.22 11.60 -6.88
CA ARG A 9 -1.67 11.45 -6.83
C ARG A 9 -2.25 11.16 -8.20
N VAL A 10 -1.77 11.85 -9.22
CA VAL A 10 -2.21 11.64 -10.61
C VAL A 10 -1.90 10.22 -11.08
N ILE A 11 -0.70 9.71 -10.79
CA ILE A 11 -0.33 8.32 -11.11
C ILE A 11 -1.28 7.34 -10.40
N LEU A 12 -1.60 7.59 -9.12
CA LEU A 12 -2.52 6.73 -8.39
C LEU A 12 -3.94 6.78 -8.97
N GLU A 13 -4.44 7.95 -9.35
CA GLU A 13 -5.76 8.10 -10.00
C GLU A 13 -5.81 7.33 -11.33
N ILE A 14 -4.80 7.48 -12.19
CA ILE A 14 -4.73 6.78 -13.47
C ILE A 14 -4.65 5.25 -13.32
N LEU A 15 -3.96 4.76 -12.28
CA LEU A 15 -3.85 3.33 -12.00
C LEU A 15 -5.09 2.74 -11.29
N GLN A 16 -6.08 3.56 -10.92
CA GLN A 16 -7.37 3.04 -10.44
C GLN A 16 -8.15 2.36 -11.57
N ASP A 17 -7.95 2.78 -12.81
CA ASP A 17 -8.62 2.23 -13.99
C ASP A 17 -7.99 0.92 -14.48
N GLY A 18 -6.82 0.54 -13.95
CA GLY A 18 -6.11 -0.68 -14.29
C GLY A 18 -4.59 -0.54 -14.29
N ASP A 19 -3.93 -1.67 -14.48
CA ASP A 19 -2.48 -1.75 -14.59
C ASP A 19 -1.99 -1.12 -15.90
N LEU A 20 -0.90 -0.35 -15.82
CA LEU A 20 -0.37 0.38 -16.97
C LEU A 20 1.16 0.30 -17.02
N SER A 21 1.69 0.18 -18.23
CA SER A 21 3.13 0.30 -18.48
C SER A 21 3.63 1.70 -18.14
N ARG A 22 4.94 1.82 -17.90
CA ARG A 22 5.59 3.11 -17.70
C ARG A 22 5.29 4.07 -18.84
N SER A 23 5.29 3.56 -20.08
CA SER A 23 5.02 4.37 -21.27
C SER A 23 3.59 4.92 -21.27
N GLU A 24 2.60 4.08 -20.94
CA GLU A 24 1.19 4.44 -20.87
C GLU A 24 0.90 5.45 -19.75
N ILE A 25 1.48 5.29 -18.57
CA ILE A 25 1.38 6.26 -17.47
C ILE A 25 1.84 7.65 -17.94
N GLY A 26 3.00 7.71 -18.61
CA GLY A 26 3.52 8.97 -19.14
C GLY A 26 2.58 9.60 -20.18
N ASN A 27 2.01 8.79 -21.07
CA ASN A 27 1.11 9.24 -22.11
C ASN A 27 -0.24 9.74 -21.56
N LYS A 28 -0.83 9.03 -20.60
CA LYS A 28 -2.06 9.47 -19.91
C LYS A 28 -1.86 10.78 -19.16
N ILE A 29 -0.78 10.93 -18.38
CA ILE A 29 -0.50 12.18 -17.66
C ILE A 29 -0.43 13.37 -18.62
N ARG A 30 0.26 13.20 -19.77
CA ARG A 30 0.42 14.26 -20.77
C ARG A 30 -0.89 14.59 -21.50
N SER A 31 -1.72 13.59 -21.78
CA SER A 31 -2.95 13.76 -22.56
C SER A 31 -4.14 14.23 -21.74
N GLU A 32 -4.34 13.70 -20.53
CA GLU A 32 -5.55 13.95 -19.72
C GLU A 32 -5.42 15.20 -18.84
N HIS A 33 -4.20 15.55 -18.43
CA HIS A 33 -3.99 16.64 -17.46
C HIS A 33 -3.31 17.89 -18.03
N GLY A 34 -2.84 17.87 -19.28
CA GLY A 34 -2.42 19.07 -20.01
C GLY A 34 -1.20 19.82 -19.45
N PHE A 35 -0.40 19.21 -18.55
CA PHE A 35 0.87 19.78 -18.08
C PHE A 35 2.07 19.07 -18.72
N ASN A 36 3.10 19.83 -19.11
CA ASN A 36 4.37 19.29 -19.58
C ASN A 36 5.13 18.62 -18.42
N VAL A 37 4.99 17.30 -18.29
CA VAL A 37 5.76 16.48 -17.35
C VAL A 37 6.91 15.80 -18.08
N THR A 38 8.10 15.82 -17.48
CA THR A 38 9.27 15.11 -18.03
C THR A 38 9.28 13.66 -17.58
N ASP A 39 9.91 12.78 -18.35
CA ASP A 39 10.05 11.37 -17.95
C ASP A 39 10.81 11.21 -16.64
N LYS A 40 11.76 12.10 -16.36
CA LYS A 40 12.46 12.16 -15.07
C LYS A 40 11.48 12.35 -13.92
N THR A 41 10.58 13.33 -14.02
CA THR A 41 9.60 13.63 -12.96
C THR A 41 8.66 12.45 -12.72
N VAL A 42 8.20 11.78 -13.79
CA VAL A 42 7.35 10.58 -13.66
C VAL A 42 8.13 9.43 -13.02
N ASN A 43 9.39 9.21 -13.41
CA ASN A 43 10.24 8.17 -12.84
C ASN A 43 10.49 8.38 -11.33
N GLU A 44 10.75 9.63 -10.92
CA GLU A 44 10.92 9.99 -9.51
C GLU A 44 9.65 9.71 -8.69
N ALA A 45 8.49 10.06 -9.24
CA ALA A 45 7.20 9.80 -8.60
C ALA A 45 6.89 8.29 -8.50
N ILE A 46 7.11 7.52 -9.57
CA ILE A 46 6.96 6.05 -9.56
C ILE A 46 7.89 5.43 -8.52
N PHE A 47 9.16 5.82 -8.50
CA PHE A 47 10.11 5.30 -7.53
C PHE A 47 9.69 5.61 -6.09
N LYS A 48 9.19 6.82 -5.83
CA LYS A 48 8.65 7.21 -4.53
C LYS A 48 7.41 6.37 -4.16
N LEU A 49 6.49 6.13 -5.08
CA LEU A 49 5.29 5.32 -4.86
C LEU A 49 5.63 3.85 -4.60
N LEU A 50 6.58 3.28 -5.34
CA LEU A 50 7.13 1.94 -5.10
C LEU A 50 7.75 1.83 -3.71
N LYS A 51 8.63 2.77 -3.36
CA LYS A 51 9.28 2.83 -2.03
C LYS A 51 8.27 2.92 -0.88
N ASN A 52 7.11 3.52 -1.14
CA ASN A 52 6.03 3.69 -0.19
C ASN A 52 4.99 2.56 -0.25
N ASN A 53 5.20 1.49 -1.04
CA ASN A 53 4.26 0.39 -1.25
C ASN A 53 2.85 0.88 -1.61
N ARG A 54 2.77 1.91 -2.46
CA ARG A 54 1.52 2.43 -3.01
C ARG A 54 1.18 1.82 -4.37
N ILE A 55 2.23 1.47 -5.13
CA ILE A 55 2.14 0.74 -6.41
C ILE A 55 3.16 -0.41 -6.37
N THR A 56 2.98 -1.40 -7.24
CA THR A 56 3.88 -2.54 -7.42
C THR A 56 4.12 -2.80 -8.90
N VAL A 57 5.17 -3.54 -9.23
CA VAL A 57 5.35 -4.11 -10.57
C VAL A 57 4.46 -5.33 -10.70
N THR A 58 3.59 -5.36 -11.69
CA THR A 58 2.66 -6.47 -11.95
C THR A 58 3.02 -7.27 -13.19
N GLY A 59 3.84 -6.72 -14.07
CA GLY A 59 4.28 -7.41 -15.27
C GLY A 59 5.20 -6.58 -16.16
N TYR A 60 5.24 -6.97 -17.43
CA TYR A 60 6.01 -6.29 -18.47
C TYR A 60 5.26 -6.31 -19.79
N ASP A 61 5.05 -5.15 -20.40
CA ASP A 61 4.45 -4.98 -21.71
C ASP A 61 5.50 -5.18 -22.80
N LEU A 62 5.34 -6.24 -23.60
CA LEU A 62 6.24 -6.54 -24.72
C LEU A 62 5.90 -5.74 -25.99
N SER A 63 4.73 -5.10 -26.04
CA SER A 63 4.27 -4.35 -27.22
C SER A 63 5.17 -3.15 -27.53
N ILE A 64 5.88 -2.61 -26.52
CA ILE A 64 6.86 -1.51 -26.66
C ILE A 64 8.04 -1.80 -27.61
N TYR A 65 8.19 -3.05 -28.04
CA TYR A 65 9.23 -3.49 -28.96
C TYR A 65 8.73 -3.64 -30.39
N ASP A 66 7.48 -3.28 -30.69
CA ASP A 66 6.91 -3.24 -32.05
C ASP A 66 7.14 -4.54 -32.86
N GLY A 67 7.05 -5.71 -32.19
CA GLY A 67 7.16 -7.01 -32.85
C GLY A 67 8.59 -7.52 -33.09
N VAL A 68 9.61 -6.94 -32.45
CA VAL A 68 10.99 -7.45 -32.53
C VAL A 68 11.09 -8.86 -31.93
N GLU A 69 11.57 -9.83 -32.71
CA GLU A 69 11.70 -11.24 -32.31
C GLU A 69 12.73 -11.49 -31.20
N ARG A 70 13.76 -10.64 -31.10
CA ARG A 70 14.84 -10.83 -30.12
C ARG A 70 15.21 -9.52 -29.43
N VAL A 71 14.86 -9.43 -28.14
CA VAL A 71 15.19 -8.29 -27.27
C VAL A 71 16.59 -8.48 -26.69
N GLN A 72 17.46 -7.47 -26.84
CA GLN A 72 18.80 -7.48 -26.24
C GLN A 72 18.83 -6.99 -24.78
N SER A 73 17.91 -6.09 -24.41
CA SER A 73 17.78 -5.56 -23.05
C SER A 73 16.34 -5.11 -22.77
N LEU A 74 15.90 -5.29 -21.52
CA LEU A 74 14.61 -4.79 -21.04
C LEU A 74 14.64 -3.26 -20.93
N LYS A 75 13.72 -2.59 -21.63
CA LYS A 75 13.52 -1.15 -21.52
C LYS A 75 12.64 -0.84 -20.31
N PRO A 76 12.92 0.24 -19.56
CA PRO A 76 12.06 0.65 -18.44
C PRO A 76 10.61 0.96 -18.86
N ASP A 77 10.41 1.38 -20.11
CA ASP A 77 9.11 1.80 -20.64
C ASP A 77 8.04 0.70 -20.63
N GLY A 78 8.45 -0.57 -20.69
CA GLY A 78 7.54 -1.72 -20.64
C GLY A 78 7.23 -2.21 -19.24
N ILE A 79 7.84 -1.69 -18.18
CA ILE A 79 7.50 -2.13 -16.83
C ILE A 79 6.05 -1.74 -16.53
N VAL A 80 5.22 -2.73 -16.19
CA VAL A 80 3.80 -2.53 -15.86
C VAL A 80 3.66 -2.36 -14.36
N PHE A 81 2.95 -1.30 -13.97
CA PHE A 81 2.65 -0.97 -12.59
C PHE A 81 1.16 -1.12 -12.32
N GLY A 82 0.84 -1.61 -11.13
CA GLY A 82 -0.52 -1.64 -10.58
C GLY A 82 -0.55 -1.01 -9.20
N ILE A 83 -1.74 -0.61 -8.74
CA ILE A 83 -1.92 -0.23 -7.32
C ILE A 83 -1.66 -1.47 -6.46
N VAL A 84 -0.97 -1.29 -5.34
CA VAL A 84 -0.89 -2.36 -4.33
C VAL A 84 -2.29 -2.57 -3.78
N GLN A 85 -2.95 -3.65 -4.20
CA GLN A 85 -4.13 -4.18 -3.52
C GLN A 85 -3.67 -5.10 -2.39
N ARG A 86 -3.97 -4.72 -1.17
CA ARG A 86 -3.67 -5.52 0.02
C ARG A 86 -4.82 -6.48 0.23
N ASP A 87 -4.56 -7.75 0.00
CA ASP A 87 -5.51 -8.81 0.32
C ASP A 87 -5.44 -9.18 1.82
N PRO A 88 -6.57 -9.51 2.48
CA PRO A 88 -6.56 -9.97 3.88
C PRO A 88 -5.62 -11.16 4.15
N ILE A 89 -5.38 -12.06 3.19
CA ILE A 89 -4.44 -13.18 3.38
C ILE A 89 -3.01 -12.65 3.44
N GLU A 90 -2.62 -11.72 2.55
CA GLU A 90 -1.29 -11.08 2.62
C GLU A 90 -1.11 -10.35 3.96
N MET A 91 -2.13 -9.63 4.44
CA MET A 91 -2.08 -8.96 5.74
C MET A 91 -1.96 -9.95 6.89
N ASN A 92 -2.67 -11.08 6.84
CA ASN A 92 -2.52 -12.15 7.83
C ASN A 92 -1.10 -12.72 7.85
N ILE A 93 -0.50 -12.99 6.68
CA ILE A 93 0.88 -13.46 6.58
C ILE A 93 1.83 -12.43 7.20
N LEU A 94 1.62 -11.14 6.91
CA LEU A 94 2.44 -10.06 7.47
C LEU A 94 2.31 -9.96 8.99
N ILE A 95 1.10 -10.13 9.54
CA ILE A 95 0.88 -10.13 11.00
C ILE A 95 1.56 -11.34 11.65
N ARG A 96 1.47 -12.55 11.05
CA ARG A 96 2.13 -13.75 11.59
C ARG A 96 3.65 -13.61 11.65
N LYS A 97 4.25 -12.84 10.74
CA LYS A 97 5.71 -12.58 10.76
C LYS A 97 6.18 -11.83 12.00
N LEU A 98 5.30 -11.20 12.77
CA LEU A 98 5.65 -10.62 14.07
C LEU A 98 6.21 -11.68 15.04
N GLU A 99 5.78 -12.93 14.89
CA GLU A 99 6.19 -14.07 15.71
C GLU A 99 7.39 -14.83 15.12
N SER A 100 7.96 -14.35 14.02
CA SER A 100 9.13 -14.99 13.41
C SER A 100 10.32 -14.97 14.37
N GLU A 101 11.00 -16.11 14.50
CA GLU A 101 12.28 -16.22 15.22
C GLU A 101 13.37 -15.37 14.55
N ASN A 102 13.20 -15.01 13.28
CA ASN A 102 14.06 -14.08 12.58
C ASN A 102 13.72 -12.64 12.98
N LEU A 103 14.54 -12.07 13.86
CA LEU A 103 14.38 -10.69 14.35
C LEU A 103 14.26 -9.66 13.21
N HIS A 104 15.03 -9.81 12.13
CA HIS A 104 14.96 -8.88 11.01
C HIS A 104 13.61 -8.96 10.29
N GLU A 105 13.07 -10.16 10.13
CA GLU A 105 11.76 -10.36 9.53
C GLU A 105 10.64 -9.78 10.41
N SER A 106 10.69 -10.05 11.71
CA SER A 106 9.71 -9.51 12.68
C SER A 106 9.74 -7.98 12.73
N GLU A 107 10.93 -7.37 12.81
CA GLU A 107 11.06 -5.91 12.77
C GLU A 107 10.54 -5.30 11.47
N SER A 108 10.84 -5.94 10.34
CA SER A 108 10.38 -5.50 9.02
C SER A 108 8.86 -5.56 8.92
N ALA A 109 8.25 -6.65 9.42
CA ALA A 109 6.81 -6.82 9.48
C ALA A 109 6.14 -5.75 10.34
N LEU A 110 6.67 -5.51 11.55
CA LEU A 110 6.17 -4.47 12.46
C LEU A 110 6.22 -3.08 11.81
N LYS A 111 7.35 -2.71 11.19
CA LYS A 111 7.51 -1.43 10.49
C LYS A 111 6.52 -1.28 9.33
N ARG A 112 6.28 -2.37 8.58
CA ARG A 112 5.35 -2.37 7.44
C ARG A 112 3.90 -2.24 7.91
N LEU A 113 3.48 -3.02 8.92
CA LEU A 113 2.14 -2.93 9.51
C LEU A 113 1.87 -1.54 10.08
N LYS A 114 2.84 -0.98 10.81
CA LYS A 114 2.76 0.38 11.34
C LYS A 114 2.51 1.40 10.23
N LYS A 115 3.29 1.35 9.15
CA LYS A 115 3.10 2.26 8.01
C LYS A 115 1.70 2.16 7.40
N ILE A 116 1.17 0.94 7.24
CA ILE A 116 -0.16 0.72 6.66
C ILE A 116 -1.23 1.27 7.60
N PHE A 117 -1.14 0.94 8.89
CA PHE A 117 -2.08 1.42 9.91
C PHE A 117 -2.12 2.96 9.95
N MET A 118 -0.96 3.61 10.09
CA MET A 118 -0.87 5.07 10.13
C MET A 118 -1.41 5.73 8.86
N ALA A 119 -1.20 5.12 7.69
CA ALA A 119 -1.75 5.63 6.44
C ALA A 119 -3.27 5.56 6.39
N LYS A 120 -3.87 4.47 6.89
CA LYS A 120 -5.33 4.30 6.93
C LYS A 120 -6.02 5.17 7.99
N THR A 121 -5.31 5.52 9.06
CA THR A 121 -5.87 6.34 10.15
C THR A 121 -5.52 7.82 10.06
N ALA A 122 -4.79 8.25 9.02
CA ALA A 122 -4.26 9.61 8.91
C ALA A 122 -5.32 10.72 9.02
N GLU A 123 -6.55 10.45 8.56
CA GLU A 123 -7.65 11.41 8.54
C GLU A 123 -8.69 11.17 9.66
N MET A 124 -8.44 10.22 10.57
CA MET A 124 -9.42 9.81 11.58
C MET A 124 -9.34 10.62 12.88
N GLY A 125 -8.30 11.43 13.08
CA GLY A 125 -8.17 12.28 14.28
C GLY A 125 -7.90 11.53 15.59
N VAL A 126 -7.39 10.29 15.52
CA VAL A 126 -7.14 9.40 16.67
C VAL A 126 -5.65 9.31 17.03
N ASP A 127 -5.32 8.85 18.25
CA ASP A 127 -3.95 8.46 18.63
C ASP A 127 -3.56 7.13 17.96
N ALA A 128 -3.30 7.19 16.66
CA ALA A 128 -3.00 6.02 15.84
C ALA A 128 -1.76 5.25 16.33
N GLU A 129 -0.75 5.96 16.84
CA GLU A 129 0.48 5.35 17.35
C GLU A 129 0.22 4.56 18.64
N GLY A 130 -0.51 5.16 19.59
CA GLY A 130 -0.90 4.49 20.84
C GLY A 130 -1.80 3.28 20.59
N ILE A 131 -2.82 3.43 19.76
CA ILE A 131 -3.76 2.36 19.41
C ILE A 131 -3.03 1.22 18.71
N PHE A 132 -2.17 1.52 17.73
CA PHE A 132 -1.38 0.49 17.05
C PHE A 132 -0.54 -0.32 18.03
N ARG A 133 0.15 0.36 18.97
CA ARG A 133 0.95 -0.31 20.00
C ARG A 133 0.09 -1.23 20.88
N MET A 134 -1.10 -0.79 21.27
CA MET A 134 -2.04 -1.61 22.05
C MET A 134 -2.49 -2.85 21.28
N ILE A 135 -2.85 -2.71 20.01
CA ILE A 135 -3.24 -3.83 19.14
C ILE A 135 -2.12 -4.87 19.06
N ILE A 136 -0.89 -4.43 18.78
CA ILE A 136 0.26 -5.35 18.65
C ILE A 136 0.54 -6.06 19.97
N ASN A 137 0.54 -5.33 21.09
CA ASN A 137 0.74 -5.93 22.41
C ASN A 137 -0.37 -6.95 22.76
N GLU A 138 -1.61 -6.68 22.37
CA GLU A 138 -2.71 -7.63 22.57
C GLU A 138 -2.52 -8.89 21.72
N ILE A 139 -2.22 -8.76 20.44
CA ILE A 139 -1.95 -9.92 19.56
C ILE A 139 -0.83 -10.80 20.14
N LEU A 140 0.26 -10.20 20.62
CA LEU A 140 1.41 -10.95 21.16
C LEU A 140 1.14 -11.57 22.54
N SER A 141 0.11 -11.13 23.28
CA SER A 141 -0.20 -11.61 24.62
C SER A 141 -1.37 -12.60 24.69
N LEU A 142 -2.21 -12.68 23.66
CA LEU A 142 -3.37 -13.57 23.63
C LEU A 142 -3.00 -15.01 23.31
N GLU A 143 -3.78 -15.96 23.84
CA GLU A 143 -3.72 -17.37 23.46
C GLU A 143 -4.06 -17.58 21.96
N PRO A 144 -3.57 -18.65 21.31
CA PRO A 144 -3.66 -18.84 19.85
C PRO A 144 -5.06 -18.64 19.25
N ASP A 145 -6.10 -19.16 19.90
CA ASP A 145 -7.48 -19.08 19.39
C ASP A 145 -8.05 -17.65 19.47
N GLN A 146 -7.78 -16.92 20.56
CA GLN A 146 -8.21 -15.54 20.73
C GLN A 146 -7.42 -14.60 19.81
N ARG A 147 -6.12 -14.86 19.69
CA ARG A 147 -5.20 -14.16 18.80
C ARG A 147 -5.68 -14.24 17.37
N ARG A 148 -6.07 -15.42 16.89
CA ARG A 148 -6.57 -15.64 15.53
C ARG A 148 -7.71 -14.68 15.15
N VAL A 149 -8.66 -14.47 16.06
CA VAL A 149 -9.82 -13.58 15.82
C VAL A 149 -9.37 -12.13 15.65
N ILE A 150 -8.52 -11.62 16.55
CA ILE A 150 -8.02 -10.24 16.46
C ILE A 150 -7.11 -10.06 15.24
N THR A 151 -6.25 -11.03 14.96
CA THR A 151 -5.39 -11.02 13.77
C THR A 151 -6.21 -10.98 12.48
N GLN A 152 -7.29 -11.76 12.37
CA GLN A 152 -8.18 -11.72 11.20
C GLN A 152 -8.87 -10.36 11.06
N LYS A 153 -9.41 -9.80 12.14
CA LYS A 153 -10.03 -8.47 12.14
C LYS A 153 -9.03 -7.40 11.72
N LEU A 154 -7.81 -7.45 12.25
CA LEU A 154 -6.75 -6.51 11.89
C LEU A 154 -6.34 -6.68 10.42
N ALA A 155 -6.26 -7.92 9.93
CA ALA A 155 -5.91 -8.19 8.55
C ALA A 155 -6.93 -7.59 7.57
N VAL A 156 -8.23 -7.77 7.83
CA VAL A 156 -9.32 -7.14 7.05
C VAL A 156 -9.23 -5.62 7.15
N ALA A 157 -9.09 -5.06 8.36
CA ALA A 157 -8.98 -3.61 8.54
C ALA A 157 -7.80 -2.97 7.78
N LEU A 158 -6.68 -3.70 7.67
CA LEU A 158 -5.47 -3.26 6.97
C LEU A 158 -5.45 -3.59 5.47
N SER A 159 -6.38 -4.41 5.00
CA SER A 159 -6.56 -4.77 3.59
C SER A 159 -7.28 -3.67 2.81
N ASP A 160 -7.44 -3.85 1.50
CA ASP A 160 -8.27 -3.00 0.65
C ASP A 160 -9.64 -3.64 0.33
N ASP A 161 -10.08 -4.57 1.19
CA ASP A 161 -11.42 -5.17 1.19
C ASP A 161 -12.53 -4.13 1.42
N GLU A 162 -13.74 -4.38 0.92
CA GLU A 162 -14.90 -3.48 1.06
C GLU A 162 -15.25 -3.22 2.53
N GLU A 163 -15.09 -4.22 3.40
CA GLU A 163 -15.38 -4.10 4.83
C GLU A 163 -14.23 -3.46 5.64
N ALA A 164 -13.07 -3.21 5.02
CA ALA A 164 -11.86 -2.78 5.72
C ALA A 164 -12.06 -1.48 6.51
N ALA A 165 -12.76 -0.50 5.93
CA ALA A 165 -12.99 0.79 6.57
C ALA A 165 -13.84 0.67 7.83
N GLU A 166 -14.89 -0.15 7.80
CA GLU A 166 -15.77 -0.37 8.94
C GLU A 166 -15.07 -1.21 10.02
N GLN A 167 -14.35 -2.25 9.60
CA GLN A 167 -13.58 -3.08 10.51
C GLN A 167 -12.47 -2.31 11.22
N LEU A 168 -11.86 -1.33 10.55
CA LEU A 168 -10.86 -0.43 11.14
C LEU A 168 -11.47 0.47 12.21
N LYS A 169 -12.64 1.07 11.95
CA LYS A 169 -13.36 1.88 12.96
C LYS A 169 -13.70 1.04 14.18
N HIS A 170 -14.26 -0.16 14.00
CA HIS A 170 -14.59 -1.06 15.10
C HIS A 170 -13.37 -1.40 15.97
N LEU A 171 -12.21 -1.66 15.36
CA LEU A 171 -10.98 -1.91 16.11
C LEU A 171 -10.54 -0.66 16.89
N ILE A 172 -10.50 0.50 16.25
CA ILE A 172 -10.10 1.75 16.89
C ILE A 172 -10.99 2.05 18.10
N THR A 173 -12.32 2.02 17.93
CA THR A 173 -13.27 2.27 19.01
C THR A 173 -13.09 1.30 20.17
N TYR A 174 -12.89 0.00 19.89
CA TYR A 174 -12.64 -0.99 20.94
C TYR A 174 -11.40 -0.66 21.77
N PHE A 175 -10.30 -0.28 21.13
CA PHE A 175 -9.05 0.02 21.83
C PHE A 175 -9.06 1.38 22.54
N GLU A 176 -9.76 2.38 22.01
CA GLU A 176 -9.93 3.68 22.68
C GLU A 176 -10.78 3.57 23.95
N ILE A 177 -11.88 2.81 23.92
CA ILE A 177 -12.68 2.53 25.13
C ILE A 177 -11.82 1.85 26.19
N ARG A 178 -10.98 0.89 25.78
CA ARG A 178 -10.09 0.16 26.69
C ARG A 178 -8.96 1.04 27.26
N ALA A 179 -8.52 2.04 26.49
CA ALA A 179 -7.55 3.03 26.94
C ALA A 179 -8.16 4.09 27.87
N GLY A 180 -9.49 4.18 27.95
CA GLY A 180 -10.20 5.25 28.67
C GLY A 180 -10.10 6.60 27.98
N THR A 181 -9.94 6.61 26.65
CA THR A 181 -9.77 7.83 25.83
C THR A 181 -11.02 8.24 25.04
N LEU A 182 -12.14 7.53 25.25
CA LEU A 182 -13.44 7.76 24.63
C LEU A 182 -14.51 7.94 25.72
#